data_AF-A0A258J152-F1
#
_entry.id   AF-A0A258J152-F1
#
_cell.length_a   1.000
_cell.length_b   1.000
_cell.length_c   1.000
_cell.angle_alpha   90.00
_cell.angle_beta   90.00
_cell.angle_gamma   90.00
#
_symmetry.space_group_name_H-M   'P 1'
#
loop_
_entity.id
_entity.type
_entity.pdbx_description
1 polymer ?
#
loop_
_entity_poly.entity_id
_entity_poly.type
_entity_poly.pdbx_seq_one_letter_code
_entity_poly.pdbx_strand_id
1 'polypeptide(L)'
;MVEGDRAAFERDALFATFVIGLPVCEAAIAEARYMQACGLLRQELEILAQLKAVKADRRKSNGAPNVASLEQSLARLYGDLSAAAHVSKHHVVQVATAWGGEVENLPGPTNFTRHFPETDDEFARKAYALHIYIIIRLIEELSLDLAARYDGAALTAHEIGAVNLSVELMISEGMLESDRGEQSGT
;
A
#
# COMPACT_ATOMS: atom_id res chain seq x y z
N MET A 1 -32.01 3.35 3.25
CA MET A 1 -31.18 2.16 3.01
C MET A 1 -31.32 1.24 4.20
N VAL A 2 -31.61 -0.04 3.95
CA VAL A 2 -31.53 -1.09 4.96
C VAL A 2 -30.06 -1.22 5.38
N GLU A 3 -29.78 -1.58 6.63
CA GLU A 3 -28.42 -1.60 7.19
C GLU A 3 -27.44 -2.48 6.38
N GLY A 4 -27.91 -3.62 5.85
CA GLY A 4 -27.13 -4.48 4.94
C GLY A 4 -26.80 -3.82 3.58
N ASP A 5 -27.67 -2.96 3.09
CA ASP A 5 -27.50 -2.22 1.82
C ASP A 5 -26.46 -1.09 1.98
N ARG A 6 -26.34 -0.56 3.21
CA ARG A 6 -25.33 0.44 3.57
C ARG A 6 -23.92 -0.13 3.68
N ALA A 7 -23.75 -1.25 4.37
CA ALA A 7 -22.44 -1.87 4.50
C ALA A 7 -21.87 -2.30 3.15
N ALA A 8 -22.70 -2.83 2.25
CA ALA A 8 -22.31 -3.19 0.89
C ALA A 8 -21.85 -1.96 0.10
N PHE A 9 -22.65 -0.88 0.09
CA PHE A 9 -22.28 0.37 -0.58
C PHE A 9 -20.97 0.96 -0.04
N GLU A 10 -20.77 0.96 1.28
CA GLU A 10 -19.54 1.48 1.89
C GLU A 10 -18.30 0.66 1.49
N ARG A 11 -18.42 -0.67 1.37
CA ARG A 11 -17.33 -1.52 0.86
C ARG A 11 -17.04 -1.25 -0.61
N ASP A 12 -18.07 -1.24 -1.45
CA ASP A 12 -17.91 -1.00 -2.89
C ASP A 12 -17.26 0.37 -3.16
N ALA A 13 -17.61 1.40 -2.38
CA ALA A 13 -16.96 2.72 -2.47
C ALA A 13 -15.48 2.70 -2.05
N LEU A 14 -15.13 1.95 -1.01
CA LEU A 14 -13.74 1.79 -0.58
C LEU A 14 -12.91 1.03 -1.63
N PHE A 15 -13.45 -0.06 -2.20
CA PHE A 15 -12.82 -0.79 -3.30
C PHE A 15 -12.62 0.10 -4.53
N ALA A 16 -13.66 0.83 -4.95
CA ALA A 16 -13.57 1.75 -6.08
C ALA A 16 -12.51 2.83 -5.87
N THR A 17 -12.43 3.40 -4.66
CA THR A 17 -11.41 4.40 -4.32
C THR A 17 -10.00 3.86 -4.50
N PHE A 18 -9.75 2.62 -4.07
CA PHE A 18 -8.44 1.98 -4.25
C PHE A 18 -8.14 1.75 -5.74
N VAL A 19 -9.07 1.13 -6.48
CA VAL A 19 -8.86 0.79 -7.90
C VAL A 19 -8.61 2.03 -8.75
N ILE A 20 -9.35 3.13 -8.51
CA ILE A 20 -9.13 4.41 -9.19
C ILE A 20 -7.75 4.99 -8.88
N GLY A 21 -7.22 4.74 -7.68
CA GLY A 21 -5.92 5.25 -7.23
C GLY A 21 -4.70 4.49 -7.77
N LEU A 22 -4.86 3.23 -8.21
CA LEU A 22 -3.77 2.35 -8.64
C LEU A 22 -2.77 3.05 -9.58
N PRO A 23 -3.19 3.61 -10.74
CA PRO A 23 -2.23 4.15 -11.70
C PRO A 23 -1.49 5.37 -11.17
N VAL A 24 -2.12 6.12 -10.26
CA VAL A 24 -1.51 7.33 -9.66
C VAL A 24 -0.44 6.93 -8.65
N CYS A 25 -0.68 5.88 -7.87
CA CYS A 25 0.30 5.33 -6.94
C CYS A 25 1.52 4.78 -7.69
N GLU A 26 1.27 3.93 -8.70
CA GLU A 26 2.32 3.36 -9.55
C GLU A 26 3.15 4.45 -10.24
N ALA A 27 2.50 5.45 -10.85
CA ALA A 27 3.21 6.56 -11.50
C ALA A 27 4.04 7.38 -10.51
N ALA A 28 3.51 7.66 -9.31
CA ALA A 28 4.25 8.40 -8.30
C ALA A 28 5.51 7.65 -7.84
N ILE A 29 5.46 6.31 -7.75
CA ILE A 29 6.64 5.48 -7.44
C ILE A 29 7.61 5.46 -8.62
N ALA A 30 7.13 5.18 -9.84
CA ALA A 30 7.95 5.09 -11.05
C ALA A 30 8.67 6.41 -11.39
N GLU A 31 8.02 7.55 -11.16
CA GLU A 31 8.57 8.88 -11.43
C GLU A 31 9.38 9.45 -10.26
N ALA A 32 9.74 8.61 -9.28
CA ALA A 32 10.51 8.98 -8.09
C ALA A 32 9.92 10.13 -7.26
N ARG A 33 8.59 10.31 -7.30
CA ARG A 33 7.83 11.28 -6.49
C ARG A 33 7.53 10.68 -5.12
N TYR A 34 8.56 10.26 -4.40
CA TYR A 34 8.43 9.38 -3.24
C TYR A 34 7.63 9.97 -2.08
N MET A 35 7.67 11.29 -1.88
CA MET A 35 6.84 11.94 -0.86
C MET A 35 5.35 11.83 -1.18
N GLN A 36 4.99 11.98 -2.46
CA GLN A 36 3.62 11.78 -2.94
C GLN A 36 3.24 10.30 -2.90
N ALA A 37 4.13 9.41 -3.33
CA ALA A 37 3.92 7.96 -3.25
C ALA A 37 3.66 7.50 -1.81
N CYS A 38 4.40 8.00 -0.83
CA CYS A 38 4.14 7.73 0.60
C CYS A 38 2.73 8.13 1.04
N GLY A 39 2.23 9.27 0.54
CA GLY A 39 0.86 9.72 0.82
C GLY A 39 -0.19 8.77 0.25
N LEU A 40 0.03 8.27 -0.97
CA LEU A 40 -0.86 7.34 -1.66
C LEU A 40 -0.84 5.96 -0.99
N LEU A 41 0.34 5.39 -0.73
CA LEU A 41 0.51 4.12 0.00
C LEU A 41 -0.11 4.18 1.40
N ARG A 42 0.01 5.33 2.09
CA ARG A 42 -0.68 5.54 3.35
C ARG A 42 -2.19 5.47 3.18
N GLN A 43 -2.74 6.14 2.18
CA GLN A 43 -4.18 6.12 1.90
C GLN A 43 -4.67 4.70 1.58
N GLU A 44 -3.88 3.91 0.86
CA GLU A 44 -4.17 2.50 0.57
C GLU A 44 -4.26 1.65 1.84
N LEU A 45 -3.34 1.82 2.81
CA LEU A 45 -3.42 1.17 4.12
C LEU A 45 -4.67 1.61 4.91
N GLU A 46 -5.02 2.88 4.83
CA GLU A 46 -6.21 3.44 5.46
C GLU A 46 -7.49 2.82 4.88
N ILE A 47 -7.55 2.60 3.56
CA ILE A 47 -8.65 1.90 2.89
C ILE A 47 -8.76 0.46 3.40
N LEU A 48 -7.64 -0.26 3.47
CA LEU A 48 -7.62 -1.63 3.98
C LEU A 48 -8.12 -1.72 5.44
N ALA A 49 -7.68 -0.79 6.28
CA ALA A 49 -8.15 -0.71 7.67
C ALA A 49 -9.65 -0.39 7.76
N GLN A 50 -10.17 0.47 6.88
CA GLN A 50 -11.60 0.79 6.82
C GLN A 50 -12.42 -0.41 6.34
N LEU A 51 -11.95 -1.17 5.35
CA LEU A 51 -12.62 -2.39 4.89
C LEU A 51 -12.78 -3.41 6.03
N LYS A 52 -11.70 -3.65 6.80
CA LYS A 52 -11.76 -4.48 8.01
C LYS A 52 -12.74 -3.94 9.05
N ALA A 53 -12.84 -2.62 9.20
CA ALA A 53 -13.78 -1.99 10.12
C ALA A 53 -15.24 -2.14 9.68
N VAL A 54 -15.54 -2.02 8.37
CA VAL A 54 -16.90 -2.28 7.84
C VAL A 54 -17.27 -3.75 8.02
N LYS A 55 -16.34 -4.66 7.76
CA LYS A 55 -16.56 -6.10 7.95
C LYS A 55 -16.87 -6.47 9.39
N ALA A 56 -16.23 -5.80 10.35
CA ALA A 56 -16.43 -6.02 11.77
C ALA A 56 -17.58 -5.19 12.38
N ASP A 57 -18.36 -4.46 11.57
CA ASP A 57 -19.41 -3.54 12.03
C ASP A 57 -18.92 -2.51 13.07
N ARG A 58 -17.66 -2.06 12.91
CA ARG A 58 -16.99 -1.11 13.81
C ARG A 58 -16.66 0.22 13.14
N ARG A 59 -17.03 0.39 11.87
CA ARG A 59 -16.75 1.62 11.15
C ARG A 59 -17.61 2.76 11.71
N LYS A 60 -16.93 3.85 12.09
CA LYS A 60 -17.60 5.09 12.51
C LYS A 60 -17.64 6.05 11.34
N SER A 61 -18.82 6.61 11.07
CA SER A 61 -18.93 7.76 10.16
C SER A 61 -18.03 8.90 10.66
N ASN A 62 -17.20 9.46 9.78
CA ASN A 62 -16.17 10.47 10.10
C ASN A 62 -15.07 10.01 11.07
N GLY A 63 -14.95 8.70 11.36
CA GLY A 63 -13.89 8.15 12.18
C GLY A 63 -12.58 7.98 11.40
N ALA A 64 -11.46 8.33 12.02
CA ALA A 64 -10.15 8.03 11.46
C ALA A 64 -9.96 6.51 11.28
N PRO A 65 -9.31 6.06 10.19
CA PRO A 65 -8.97 4.66 9.98
C PRO A 65 -8.17 4.11 11.16
N ASN A 66 -8.62 2.98 11.73
CA ASN A 66 -7.88 2.31 12.80
C ASN A 66 -6.84 1.34 12.21
N VAL A 67 -5.71 1.87 11.76
CA VAL A 67 -4.58 1.09 11.22
C VAL A 67 -3.92 0.17 12.25
N ALA A 68 -4.14 0.36 13.55
CA ALA A 68 -3.72 -0.62 14.56
C ALA A 68 -4.50 -1.95 14.51
N SER A 69 -5.58 -2.01 13.71
CA SER A 69 -6.25 -3.27 13.38
C SER A 69 -5.56 -4.08 12.28
N LEU A 70 -4.54 -3.50 11.63
CA LEU A 70 -3.67 -4.20 10.69
C LEU A 70 -2.56 -4.95 11.45
N GLU A 71 -1.80 -5.75 10.71
CA GLU A 71 -0.61 -6.43 11.23
C GLU A 71 0.40 -5.43 11.80
N GLN A 72 1.16 -5.83 12.84
CA GLN A 72 2.07 -4.92 13.54
C GLN A 72 3.14 -4.31 12.62
N SER A 73 3.60 -5.09 11.62
CA SER A 73 4.50 -4.64 10.55
C SER A 73 3.91 -3.45 9.79
N LEU A 74 2.65 -3.55 9.38
CA LEU A 74 1.92 -2.50 8.66
C LEU A 74 1.67 -1.27 9.54
N ALA A 75 1.41 -1.46 10.83
CA ALA A 75 1.25 -0.34 11.77
C ALA A 75 2.55 0.49 11.92
N ARG A 76 3.72 -0.17 11.90
CA ARG A 76 5.02 0.54 11.90
C ARG A 76 5.24 1.29 10.59
N LEU A 77 5.05 0.62 9.45
CA LEU A 77 5.18 1.23 8.12
C LEU A 77 4.25 2.44 7.97
N TYR A 78 3.01 2.34 8.47
CA TYR A 78 2.07 3.46 8.48
C TYR A 78 2.62 4.69 9.20
N GLY A 79 3.33 4.51 10.33
CA GLY A 79 3.94 5.62 11.07
C GLY A 79 4.99 6.35 10.24
N ASP A 80 5.81 5.61 9.49
CA ASP A 80 6.84 6.18 8.62
C ASP A 80 6.24 6.85 7.38
N LEU A 81 5.26 6.20 6.74
CA LEU A 81 4.49 6.78 5.63
C LEU A 81 3.77 8.06 6.07
N SER A 82 3.22 8.09 7.28
CA SER A 82 2.59 9.29 7.85
C SER A 82 3.58 10.42 8.08
N ALA A 83 4.78 10.09 8.57
CA ALA A 83 5.83 11.09 8.76
C ALA A 83 6.29 11.70 7.42
N ALA A 84 6.40 10.88 6.38
CA ALA A 84 6.68 11.33 5.02
C ALA A 84 5.53 12.18 4.45
N ALA A 85 4.31 11.67 4.44
CA ALA A 85 3.14 12.36 3.89
C ALA A 85 2.88 13.73 4.55
N HIS A 86 3.17 13.87 5.84
CA HIS A 86 3.04 15.14 6.56
C HIS A 86 4.29 16.03 6.50
N VAL A 87 5.38 15.58 5.88
CA VAL A 87 6.64 16.34 5.79
C VAL A 87 7.12 16.73 7.20
N SER A 88 6.83 15.89 8.20
CA SER A 88 6.91 16.27 9.62
C SER A 88 8.26 15.94 10.26
N LYS A 89 9.05 15.06 9.64
CA LYS A 89 10.40 14.69 10.08
C LYS A 89 11.43 15.22 9.09
N HIS A 90 12.28 16.16 9.53
CA HIS A 90 13.29 16.80 8.68
C HIS A 90 14.17 15.79 7.93
N HIS A 91 14.65 14.74 8.59
CA HIS A 91 15.50 13.73 7.95
C HIS A 91 14.80 12.97 6.83
N VAL A 92 13.49 12.72 6.92
CA VAL A 92 12.72 12.02 5.87
C VAL A 92 12.67 12.88 4.61
N VAL A 93 12.40 14.17 4.79
CA VAL A 93 12.36 15.14 3.69
C VAL A 93 13.73 15.30 3.07
N GLN A 94 14.76 15.44 3.92
CA GLN A 94 16.14 15.63 3.49
C GLN A 94 16.65 14.43 2.68
N VAL A 95 16.33 13.18 3.06
CA VAL A 95 16.72 12.00 2.27
C VAL A 95 16.10 12.06 0.86
N ALA A 96 14.85 12.51 0.74
CA ALA A 96 14.17 12.63 -0.54
C ALA A 96 14.61 13.84 -1.38
N THR A 97 15.29 14.83 -0.79
CA THR A 97 15.62 16.09 -1.47
C THR A 97 17.11 16.48 -1.40
N ALA A 98 17.98 15.71 -0.74
CA ALA A 98 19.39 16.02 -0.69
C ALA A 98 20.07 15.83 -2.05
N TRP A 99 20.97 16.73 -2.39
CA TRP A 99 21.86 16.60 -3.53
C TRP A 99 23.10 15.79 -3.14
N GLY A 100 23.22 14.58 -3.70
CA GLY A 100 24.39 13.71 -3.52
C GLY A 100 25.47 13.88 -4.59
N GLY A 101 25.22 14.69 -5.63
CA GLY A 101 26.12 14.86 -6.77
C GLY A 101 27.21 15.92 -6.56
N GLU A 102 27.99 16.16 -7.61
CA GLU A 102 29.06 17.15 -7.60
C GLU A 102 28.52 18.59 -7.48
N VAL A 103 29.28 19.47 -6.81
CA VAL A 103 28.93 20.88 -6.60
C VAL A 103 28.73 21.63 -7.93
N GLU A 104 29.53 21.28 -8.94
CA GLU A 104 29.50 21.90 -10.27
C GLU A 104 28.19 21.63 -11.03
N ASN A 105 27.49 20.55 -10.66
CA ASN A 105 26.22 20.15 -11.25
C ASN A 105 25.01 20.58 -10.40
N LEU A 106 25.22 21.41 -9.36
CA LEU A 106 24.11 21.96 -8.57
C LEU A 106 23.17 22.76 -9.49
N PRO A 107 21.85 22.53 -9.43
CA PRO A 107 20.85 23.20 -10.26
C PRO A 107 20.60 24.68 -9.86
N GLY A 108 21.60 25.37 -9.30
CA GLY A 108 21.51 26.74 -8.78
C GLY A 108 21.81 26.85 -7.27
N PRO A 109 21.50 28.00 -6.63
CA PRO A 109 21.73 28.22 -5.22
C PRO A 109 20.66 27.48 -4.38
N THR A 110 20.79 26.16 -4.28
CA THR A 110 19.76 25.29 -3.67
C THR A 110 20.15 24.76 -2.29
N ASN A 111 21.25 25.23 -1.69
CA ASN A 111 21.77 24.72 -0.41
C ASN A 111 21.84 23.17 -0.38
N PHE A 112 22.34 22.55 -1.46
CA PHE A 112 22.40 21.09 -1.61
C PHE A 112 21.03 20.39 -1.55
N THR A 113 19.98 21.08 -2.01
CA THR A 113 18.63 20.53 -2.16
C THR A 113 18.30 20.37 -3.65
N ARG A 114 17.81 19.21 -4.07
CA ARG A 114 17.28 18.98 -5.41
C ARG A 114 15.80 19.38 -5.48
N HIS A 115 15.39 19.89 -6.64
CA HIS A 115 13.99 20.26 -6.95
C HIS A 115 13.40 19.40 -8.06
N PHE A 116 14.03 18.26 -8.34
CA PHE A 116 13.59 17.26 -9.30
C PHE A 116 13.64 15.87 -8.65
N PRO A 117 12.85 14.91 -9.16
CA PRO A 117 12.90 13.54 -8.69
C PRO A 117 14.24 12.87 -9.01
N GLU A 118 14.69 12.00 -8.12
CA GLU A 118 15.87 11.15 -8.33
C GLU A 118 15.53 9.75 -7.84
N THR A 119 15.80 8.76 -8.69
CA THR A 119 15.45 7.36 -8.41
C THR A 119 16.28 6.84 -7.25
N ASP A 120 15.59 6.21 -6.31
CA ASP A 120 16.12 5.35 -5.26
C ASP A 120 15.55 3.95 -5.51
N ASP A 121 16.36 3.07 -6.09
CA ASP A 121 15.93 1.72 -6.50
C ASP A 121 15.45 0.89 -5.31
N GLU A 122 16.07 1.06 -4.14
CA GLU A 122 15.69 0.32 -2.94
C GLU A 122 14.34 0.81 -2.42
N PHE A 123 14.15 2.13 -2.37
CA PHE A 123 12.88 2.72 -1.98
C PHE A 123 11.76 2.36 -2.97
N ALA A 124 12.00 2.50 -4.27
CA ALA A 124 11.03 2.16 -5.31
C ALA A 124 10.61 0.70 -5.20
N ARG A 125 11.57 -0.22 -5.01
CA ARG A 125 11.30 -1.65 -4.81
C ARG A 125 10.42 -1.88 -3.57
N LYS A 126 10.77 -1.29 -2.42
CA LYS A 126 9.99 -1.42 -1.19
C LYS A 126 8.58 -0.82 -1.30
N ALA A 127 8.46 0.31 -1.99
CA ALA A 127 7.18 0.97 -2.24
C ALA A 127 6.26 0.11 -3.12
N TYR A 128 6.79 -0.44 -4.22
CA TYR A 128 6.04 -1.38 -5.07
C TYR A 128 5.69 -2.67 -4.34
N ALA A 129 6.61 -3.20 -3.52
CA ALA A 129 6.34 -4.37 -2.69
C ALA A 129 5.12 -4.14 -1.78
N LEU A 130 5.11 -3.00 -1.08
CA LEU A 130 3.99 -2.63 -0.23
C LEU A 130 2.70 -2.45 -1.03
N HIS A 131 2.77 -1.79 -2.18
CA HIS A 131 1.61 -1.60 -3.07
C HIS A 131 0.99 -2.94 -3.49
N ILE A 132 1.81 -3.86 -4.03
CA ILE A 132 1.38 -5.20 -4.47
C ILE A 132 0.82 -6.00 -3.29
N TYR A 133 1.48 -5.93 -2.13
CA TYR A 133 0.97 -6.57 -0.92
C TYR A 133 -0.45 -6.07 -0.58
N ILE A 134 -0.68 -4.76 -0.60
CA ILE A 134 -2.01 -4.20 -0.32
C ILE A 134 -3.03 -4.63 -1.38
N ILE A 135 -2.66 -4.70 -2.67
CA ILE A 135 -3.51 -5.23 -3.75
C ILE A 135 -3.95 -6.67 -3.42
N ILE A 136 -3.01 -7.54 -3.04
CA ILE A 136 -3.31 -8.94 -2.69
C ILE A 136 -4.30 -8.98 -1.51
N ARG A 137 -4.04 -8.22 -0.44
CA ARG A 137 -4.94 -8.14 0.73
C ARG A 137 -6.33 -7.62 0.35
N LEU A 138 -6.40 -6.71 -0.61
CA LEU A 138 -7.67 -6.18 -1.11
C LEU A 138 -8.45 -7.23 -1.91
N ILE A 139 -7.77 -8.00 -2.78
CA ILE A 139 -8.35 -9.10 -3.54
C ILE A 139 -8.92 -10.16 -2.59
N GLU A 140 -8.21 -10.49 -1.51
CA GLU A 140 -8.70 -11.40 -0.47
C GLU A 140 -9.99 -10.88 0.19
N GLU A 141 -10.03 -9.61 0.60
CA GLU A 141 -11.23 -9.03 1.19
C GLU A 141 -12.40 -8.95 0.20
N LEU A 142 -12.13 -8.62 -1.08
CA LEU A 142 -13.14 -8.60 -2.14
C LEU A 142 -13.69 -10.00 -2.41
N SER A 143 -12.84 -11.02 -2.48
CA SER A 143 -13.25 -12.39 -2.70
C SER A 143 -14.17 -12.89 -1.57
N LEU A 144 -13.83 -12.58 -0.32
CA LEU A 144 -14.67 -12.95 0.83
C LEU A 144 -16.01 -12.23 0.82
N ASP A 145 -16.02 -10.97 0.41
CA ASP A 145 -17.24 -10.17 0.33
C ASP A 145 -18.18 -10.64 -0.80
N LEU A 146 -17.63 -10.92 -1.99
CA LEU A 146 -18.40 -11.44 -3.12
C LEU A 146 -19.02 -12.82 -2.80
N ALA A 147 -18.25 -13.72 -2.21
CA ALA A 147 -18.74 -15.04 -1.79
C ALA A 147 -19.86 -14.95 -0.74
N ALA A 148 -19.85 -13.92 0.11
CA ALA A 148 -20.90 -13.69 1.10
C ALA A 148 -22.19 -13.09 0.47
N ARG A 149 -22.07 -12.34 -0.62
CA ARG A 149 -23.20 -11.65 -1.28
C ARG A 149 -23.85 -12.46 -2.39
N TYR A 150 -23.09 -13.30 -3.08
CA TYR A 150 -23.53 -13.97 -4.31
C TYR A 150 -23.19 -15.46 -4.28
N ASP A 151 -24.20 -16.30 -4.47
CA ASP A 151 -24.02 -17.75 -4.53
C ASP A 151 -23.14 -18.13 -5.74
N GLY A 152 -22.17 -19.02 -5.50
CA GLY A 152 -21.18 -19.44 -6.51
C GLY A 152 -20.12 -18.39 -6.87
N ALA A 153 -20.08 -17.22 -6.22
CA ALA A 153 -19.01 -16.25 -6.46
C ALA A 153 -17.69 -16.70 -5.82
N ALA A 154 -16.70 -16.92 -6.66
CA ALA A 154 -15.33 -17.25 -6.27
C ALA A 154 -14.37 -16.74 -7.34
N LEU A 155 -13.11 -16.52 -6.95
CA LEU A 155 -12.05 -16.29 -7.92
C LEU A 155 -11.90 -17.50 -8.85
N THR A 156 -11.74 -17.22 -10.13
CA THR A 156 -11.44 -18.22 -11.15
C THR A 156 -10.04 -18.80 -10.94
N ALA A 157 -9.79 -19.98 -11.51
CA ALA A 157 -8.46 -20.58 -11.49
C ALA A 157 -7.38 -19.68 -12.09
N HIS A 158 -7.75 -18.85 -13.07
CA HIS A 158 -6.84 -17.87 -13.67
C HIS A 158 -6.49 -16.73 -12.70
N GLU A 159 -7.48 -16.17 -12.01
CA GLU A 159 -7.27 -15.11 -11.02
C GLU A 159 -6.45 -15.61 -9.82
N ILE A 160 -6.75 -16.82 -9.33
CA ILE A 160 -5.95 -17.48 -8.29
C ILE A 160 -4.50 -17.67 -8.78
N GLY A 161 -4.32 -18.09 -10.03
CA GLY A 161 -2.99 -18.21 -10.64
C GLY A 161 -2.23 -16.89 -10.68
N ALA A 162 -2.90 -15.77 -11.00
CA ALA A 162 -2.28 -14.43 -11.00
C ALA A 162 -1.90 -13.95 -9.60
N VAL A 163 -2.75 -14.19 -8.59
CA VAL A 163 -2.43 -13.87 -7.18
C VAL A 163 -1.23 -14.68 -6.70
N ASN A 164 -1.22 -15.99 -6.96
CA ASN A 164 -0.12 -16.88 -6.58
C ASN A 164 1.20 -16.46 -7.24
N LEU A 165 1.17 -16.15 -8.54
CA LEU A 165 2.34 -15.65 -9.25
C LEU A 165 2.86 -14.35 -8.64
N SER A 166 1.96 -13.44 -8.23
CA SER A 166 2.34 -12.19 -7.58
C SER A 166 3.06 -12.43 -6.25
N VAL A 167 2.56 -13.37 -5.43
CA VAL A 167 3.22 -13.80 -4.19
C VAL A 167 4.58 -14.45 -4.46
N GLU A 168 4.67 -15.34 -5.46
CA GLU A 168 5.93 -15.99 -5.85
C GLU A 168 6.99 -14.97 -6.28
N LEU A 169 6.60 -13.98 -7.09
CA LEU A 169 7.48 -12.90 -7.50
C LEU A 169 7.96 -12.09 -6.29
N MET A 170 7.05 -11.74 -5.38
CA MET A 170 7.41 -11.04 -4.14
C MET A 170 8.38 -11.85 -3.26
N ILE A 171 8.21 -13.17 -3.15
CA ILE A 171 9.16 -14.04 -2.43
C ILE A 171 10.51 -14.05 -3.15
N SER A 172 10.52 -14.19 -4.48
CA SER A 172 11.76 -14.23 -5.28
C SER A 172 12.57 -12.94 -5.19
N GLU A 173 11.90 -11.80 -5.02
CA GLU A 173 12.50 -10.48 -4.82
C GLU A 173 12.88 -10.23 -3.35
N GLY A 174 12.70 -11.21 -2.46
CA GLY A 174 13.00 -11.09 -1.03
C GLY A 174 12.07 -10.14 -0.26
N MET A 175 10.90 -9.84 -0.83
CA MET A 175 9.90 -8.94 -0.24
C MET A 175 8.97 -9.65 0.75
N LEU A 176 8.79 -10.96 0.61
CA LEU A 176 8.06 -11.82 1.54
C LEU A 176 8.94 -13.00 1.96
N GLU A 177 8.82 -13.40 3.22
CA GLU A 177 9.41 -14.66 3.68
C GLU A 177 8.53 -15.82 3.21
N SER A 178 9.16 -16.90 2.73
CA SER A 178 8.40 -18.13 2.46
C SER A 178 8.21 -18.86 3.79
N ASP A 179 6.96 -19.11 4.18
CA ASP A 179 6.60 -20.00 5.30
C ASP A 179 6.89 -21.49 4.98
N ARG A 180 7.90 -21.80 4.16
CA ARG A 180 8.46 -23.15 4.05
C ARG A 180 9.36 -23.43 5.25
N GLY A 181 8.73 -23.47 6.42
CA GLY A 181 9.32 -24.03 7.62
C GLY A 181 9.63 -25.51 7.40
N GLU A 182 10.89 -25.86 7.65
CA GLU A 182 11.39 -27.13 8.19
C GLU A 182 10.34 -28.25 8.35
N GLN A 183 10.14 -29.03 7.29
CA GLN A 183 9.86 -30.46 7.41
C GLN A 183 11.03 -31.22 6.80
N SER A 184 12.19 -31.15 7.45
CA SER A 184 13.28 -32.09 7.23
C SER A 184 14.03 -32.28 8.54
N GLY A 185 13.63 -33.31 9.27
CA GLY A 185 14.23 -33.71 10.53
C GLY A 185 13.57 -35.00 11.00
N THR A 186 14.06 -36.10 10.41
CA THR A 186 13.84 -37.52 10.70
C THR A 186 13.42 -37.88 12.12
#